data_AF-A0A1G6AGY4-F1
#
_entry.id   AF-A0A1G6AGY4-F1
#
_cell.length_a   1.000
_cell.length_b   1.000
_cell.length_c   1.000
_cell.angle_alpha   90.00
_cell.angle_beta   90.00
_cell.angle_gamma   90.00
#
_symmetry.space_group_name_H-M   'P 1'
#
loop_
_entity.id
_entity.type
_entity.pdbx_description
1 polymer ?
#
loop_
_entity_poly.entity_id
_entity_poly.type
_entity_poly.pdbx_seq_one_letter_code
_entity_poly.pdbx_strand_id
1 'polypeptide(L)'
;MARELNLRLVDVVSLSSYEHQTHQQQLVMHKDVSATADGEGFLVIDDLVDTGNTLKFLRQRLPKAKFMTVYAKPQGMPLVDDFVVELAQQTWIHFPWDLQLSYAEPMAEES
;
A
#
# COMPACT_ATOMS: atom_id res chain seq x y z
N MET A 1 1.41 -13.24 -4.20
CA MET A 1 0.10 -13.76 -3.75
C MET A 1 -0.69 -14.46 -4.86
N ALA A 2 -1.10 -13.77 -5.95
CA ALA A 2 -1.99 -14.36 -6.97
C ALA A 2 -1.50 -15.71 -7.52
N ARG A 3 -0.20 -15.83 -7.83
CA ARG A 3 0.46 -17.09 -8.21
C ARG A 3 0.29 -18.19 -7.15
N GLU A 4 0.68 -17.90 -5.90
CA GLU A 4 0.69 -18.88 -4.81
C GLU A 4 -0.72 -19.37 -4.43
N LEU A 5 -1.73 -18.51 -4.58
CA LEU A 5 -3.13 -18.84 -4.32
C LEU A 5 -3.88 -19.31 -5.59
N ASN A 6 -3.19 -19.41 -6.73
CA ASN A 6 -3.77 -19.72 -8.04
C ASN A 6 -5.00 -18.85 -8.39
N LEU A 7 -4.93 -17.55 -8.05
CA LEU A 7 -5.96 -16.57 -8.38
C LEU A 7 -5.73 -16.05 -9.80
N ARG A 8 -6.75 -16.16 -10.65
CA ARG A 8 -6.71 -15.69 -12.05
C ARG A 8 -7.40 -14.35 -12.26
N LEU A 9 -8.30 -13.99 -11.35
CA LEU A 9 -8.96 -12.68 -11.34
C LEU A 9 -8.15 -11.74 -10.46
N VAL A 10 -7.55 -10.72 -11.08
CA VAL A 10 -6.83 -9.65 -10.41
C VAL A 10 -7.30 -8.34 -11.03
N ASP A 11 -7.76 -7.42 -10.18
CA ASP A 11 -8.13 -6.06 -10.58
C ASP A 11 -7.33 -5.06 -9.71
N VAL A 12 -7.29 -3.81 -10.14
CA VAL A 12 -6.45 -2.76 -9.55
C VAL A 12 -7.29 -1.52 -9.33
N VAL A 13 -7.22 -0.97 -8.11
CA VAL A 13 -7.69 0.37 -7.76
C VAL A 13 -6.50 1.32 -7.69
N SER A 14 -6.65 2.55 -8.19
CA SER A 14 -5.58 3.56 -8.17
C SER A 14 -6.07 4.83 -7.51
N LEU A 15 -5.38 5.22 -6.44
CA LEU A 15 -5.61 6.42 -5.66
C LEU A 15 -4.33 7.26 -5.61
N SER A 16 -4.47 8.58 -5.61
CA SER A 16 -3.36 9.49 -5.31
C SER A 16 -3.75 10.43 -4.17
N SER A 17 -2.81 10.72 -3.28
CA SER A 17 -2.95 11.79 -2.28
C SER A 17 -2.40 13.10 -2.85
N TYR A 18 -3.20 14.16 -2.86
CA TYR A 18 -2.71 15.51 -3.14
C TYR A 18 -2.67 16.34 -1.87
N GLU A 19 -1.53 16.99 -1.66
CA GLU A 19 -1.33 17.96 -0.59
C GLU A 19 -1.38 19.36 -1.21
N HIS A 20 -2.59 19.88 -1.45
CA HIS A 20 -2.77 21.30 -1.71
C HIS A 20 -2.81 22.06 -0.37
N GLN A 21 -2.36 23.32 -0.38
CA GLN A 21 -2.03 24.20 0.75
C GLN A 21 -3.11 24.40 1.84
N THR A 22 -4.23 23.70 1.77
CA THR A 22 -5.28 23.58 2.78
C THR A 22 -5.11 22.26 3.52
N HIS A 23 -5.19 22.27 4.85
CA HIS A 23 -4.83 21.21 5.81
C HIS A 23 -5.55 19.83 5.69
N GLN A 24 -6.07 19.45 4.52
CA GLN A 24 -6.75 18.18 4.26
C GLN A 24 -6.10 17.48 3.07
N GLN A 25 -5.47 16.32 3.31
CA GLN A 25 -5.02 15.42 2.25
C GLN A 25 -6.24 14.91 1.48
N GLN A 26 -6.44 15.42 0.27
CA GLN A 26 -7.55 14.99 -0.58
C GLN A 26 -7.09 13.79 -1.41
N LEU A 27 -7.74 12.65 -1.20
CA LEU A 27 -7.55 11.46 -2.05
C LEU A 27 -8.37 11.62 -3.32
N VAL A 28 -7.72 11.37 -4.46
CA VAL A 28 -8.34 11.34 -5.78
C VAL A 28 -8.26 9.92 -6.30
N MET A 29 -9.41 9.38 -6.71
CA MET A 29 -9.47 8.09 -7.38
C MET A 29 -9.31 8.27 -8.88
N HIS A 30 -8.28 7.63 -9.45
CA HIS A 30 -8.03 7.62 -10.89
C HIS A 30 -8.66 6.42 -11.58
N LYS A 31 -8.68 5.29 -10.89
CA LYS A 31 -9.29 4.04 -11.39
C LYS A 31 -9.96 3.31 -10.24
N ASP A 32 -11.22 2.95 -10.43
CA ASP A 32 -11.96 2.06 -9.53
C ASP A 32 -11.83 0.60 -9.97
N VAL A 33 -12.18 -0.32 -9.07
CA VAL A 33 -12.35 -1.74 -9.41
C VAL A 33 -13.65 -1.97 -10.17
N SER A 34 -13.61 -2.94 -11.08
CA SER A 34 -14.74 -3.40 -11.90
C SER A 34 -15.14 -4.84 -11.57
N ALA A 35 -14.24 -5.61 -10.96
CA ALA A 35 -14.46 -7.02 -10.65
C ALA A 35 -15.46 -7.28 -9.50
N THR A 36 -15.81 -6.24 -8.72
CA THR A 36 -16.71 -6.36 -7.57
C THR A 36 -17.43 -5.05 -7.27
N ALA A 37 -18.62 -5.14 -6.68
CA ALA A 37 -19.41 -3.98 -6.27
C ALA A 37 -19.00 -3.47 -4.88
N ASP A 38 -18.73 -4.35 -3.91
CA ASP A 38 -18.52 -3.99 -2.50
C ASP A 38 -17.36 -4.74 -1.82
N GLY A 39 -16.63 -5.57 -2.58
CA GLY A 39 -15.48 -6.31 -2.08
C GLY A 39 -15.80 -7.71 -1.53
N GLU A 40 -17.06 -8.17 -1.56
CA GLU A 40 -17.40 -9.51 -1.06
C GLU A 40 -16.62 -10.62 -1.78
N GLY A 41 -15.87 -11.42 -1.01
CA GLY A 41 -15.02 -12.49 -1.54
C GLY A 41 -13.69 -12.01 -2.14
N PHE A 42 -13.34 -10.73 -2.03
CA PHE A 42 -12.08 -10.17 -2.53
C PHE A 42 -11.08 -9.89 -1.41
N LEU A 43 -9.80 -10.02 -1.76
CA LEU A 43 -8.67 -9.57 -0.97
C LEU A 43 -8.16 -8.25 -1.54
N VAL A 44 -8.06 -7.22 -0.71
CA VAL A 44 -7.38 -5.97 -1.03
C VAL A 44 -5.97 -6.05 -0.45
N ILE A 45 -4.96 -5.95 -1.31
CA ILE A 45 -3.54 -6.09 -0.94
C ILE A 45 -2.81 -4.79 -1.21
N ASP A 46 -2.01 -4.36 -0.23
CA ASP A 46 -1.04 -3.28 -0.39
C ASP A 46 0.32 -3.69 0.19
N ASP A 47 1.39 -2.95 -0.13
CA ASP A 47 2.73 -3.23 0.40
C ASP A 47 2.85 -2.82 1.87
N LEU A 48 2.37 -1.64 2.23
CA LEU A 48 2.49 -1.00 3.53
C LEU A 48 1.24 -0.18 3.86
N VAL A 49 0.73 -0.34 5.08
CA VAL A 49 -0.16 0.65 5.70
C VAL A 49 0.63 1.58 6.62
N ASP A 50 0.76 2.85 6.23
CA ASP A 50 1.41 3.90 7.05
C ASP A 50 0.40 4.64 7.95
N THR A 51 -0.05 5.84 7.59
CA THR A 51 -1.12 6.58 8.31
C THR A 51 -2.51 6.03 8.03
N GLY A 52 -2.62 5.21 6.98
CA GLY A 52 -3.83 4.48 6.62
C GLY A 52 -4.87 5.25 5.82
N ASN A 53 -4.58 6.45 5.31
CA ASN A 53 -5.57 7.25 4.58
C ASN A 53 -6.11 6.52 3.34
N THR A 54 -5.25 5.85 2.57
CA THR A 54 -5.65 4.99 1.44
C THR A 54 -6.64 3.92 1.86
N LEU A 55 -6.33 3.14 2.91
CA LEU A 55 -7.18 2.05 3.38
C LEU A 55 -8.47 2.54 4.02
N LYS A 56 -8.47 3.69 4.71
CA LYS A 56 -9.72 4.32 5.23
C LYS A 56 -10.70 4.59 4.10
N PHE A 57 -10.21 5.16 3.00
CA PHE A 57 -11.04 5.43 1.82
C PHE A 57 -11.53 4.12 1.18
N LEU A 58 -10.63 3.16 0.97
CA LEU A 58 -10.99 1.88 0.36
C LEU A 58 -11.94 1.04 1.21
N ARG A 59 -11.86 1.09 2.54
CA ARG A 59 -12.82 0.43 3.44
C ARG A 59 -14.24 0.97 3.28
N GLN A 60 -14.41 2.25 2.95
CA GLN A 60 -15.72 2.81 2.63
C GLN A 60 -16.21 2.31 1.26
N ARG A 61 -15.30 2.19 0.28
CA ARG A 61 -15.62 1.75 -1.09
C ARG A 61 -15.86 0.24 -1.20
N LEU A 62 -15.12 -0.57 -0.45
CA LEU A 62 -15.10 -2.04 -0.48
C LEU A 62 -15.27 -2.60 0.95
N PRO A 63 -16.42 -2.33 1.61
CA PRO A 63 -16.61 -2.63 3.02
C PRO A 63 -16.57 -4.11 3.38
N LYS A 64 -16.78 -5.01 2.40
CA LYS A 64 -16.80 -6.46 2.61
C LYS A 64 -15.50 -7.16 2.21
N ALA A 65 -14.53 -6.44 1.64
CA ALA A 65 -13.25 -7.03 1.31
C ALA A 65 -12.40 -7.29 2.56
N LYS A 66 -11.50 -8.28 2.49
CA LYS A 66 -10.45 -8.48 3.49
C LYS A 66 -9.20 -7.73 3.08
N PHE A 67 -8.71 -6.84 3.93
CA PHE A 67 -7.55 -5.99 3.71
C PHE A 67 -6.31 -6.61 4.33
N MET A 68 -5.26 -6.79 3.53
CA MET A 68 -3.98 -7.32 4.01
C MET A 68 -2.81 -6.49 3.49
N THR A 69 -1.74 -6.42 4.28
CA THR A 69 -0.50 -5.74 3.87
C THR A 69 0.72 -6.59 4.19
N VAL A 70 1.85 -6.31 3.55
CA VAL A 70 3.11 -6.95 3.97
C VAL A 70 3.60 -6.29 5.26
N TYR A 71 3.59 -4.95 5.30
CA TYR A 71 4.05 -4.17 6.43
C TYR A 71 2.92 -3.31 7.03
N ALA A 72 2.91 -3.16 8.35
CA ALA A 72 1.99 -2.26 9.03
C ALA A 72 2.70 -1.39 10.06
N LYS A 73 2.36 -0.10 10.07
CA LYS A 73 2.76 0.85 11.13
C LYS A 73 1.60 1.08 12.12
N PRO A 74 1.89 1.44 13.39
CA PRO A 74 0.89 1.56 14.44
C PRO A 74 -0.35 2.40 14.09
N GLN A 75 -0.19 3.51 13.35
CA GLN A 75 -1.35 4.35 12.97
C GLN A 75 -2.27 3.68 11.95
N GLY A 76 -1.74 2.83 11.09
CA GLY A 76 -2.45 2.16 10.01
C GLY A 76 -3.02 0.79 10.39
N MET A 77 -2.45 0.13 11.40
CA MET A 77 -2.84 -1.23 11.84
C MET A 77 -4.34 -1.44 12.06
N PRO A 78 -5.11 -0.51 12.65
CA PRO A 78 -6.55 -0.73 12.87
C PRO A 78 -7.38 -0.90 11.59
N LEU A 79 -6.80 -0.63 10.41
CA LEU A 79 -7.50 -0.65 9.12
C LEU A 79 -7.27 -1.94 8.33
N VAL A 80 -6.26 -2.72 8.69
CA VAL A 80 -5.94 -4.00 8.05
C VAL A 80 -6.55 -5.14 8.85
N ASP A 81 -6.99 -6.18 8.16
CA ASP A 81 -7.44 -7.42 8.82
C ASP A 81 -6.26 -8.35 9.13
N ASP A 82 -5.14 -8.23 8.38
CA ASP A 82 -3.94 -9.04 8.56
C ASP A 82 -2.69 -8.34 8.02
N PHE A 83 -1.52 -8.65 8.58
CA PHE A 83 -0.22 -8.18 8.09
C PHE A 83 0.92 -9.11 8.50
N VAL A 84 2.06 -9.05 7.79
CA VAL A 84 3.18 -9.97 8.04
C VAL A 84 4.18 -9.39 9.05
N VAL A 85 4.55 -8.11 8.90
CA VAL A 85 5.58 -7.47 9.72
C VAL A 85 5.10 -6.13 10.26
N GLU A 86 5.23 -5.96 11.58
CA GLU A 86 5.06 -4.67 12.24
C GLU A 86 6.34 -3.83 12.16
N LEU A 87 6.18 -2.53 11.88
CA LEU A 87 7.28 -1.57 11.85
C LEU A 87 6.97 -0.40 12.77
N ALA A 88 8.00 0.18 13.39
CA ALA A 88 7.83 1.42 14.12
C ALA A 88 7.42 2.56 13.17
N GLN A 89 6.57 3.47 13.64
CA GLN A 89 5.96 4.53 12.83
C GLN A 89 6.99 5.39 12.07
N GLN A 90 8.12 5.67 12.72
CA GLN A 90 9.24 6.46 12.22
C GLN A 90 10.19 5.71 11.28
N THR A 91 9.98 4.39 11.10
CA THR A 91 10.83 3.58 10.23
C THR A 91 10.61 3.99 8.78
N TRP A 92 11.70 4.34 8.11
CA TRP A 92 11.71 4.53 6.66
C TRP A 92 12.06 3.20 5.98
N ILE A 93 11.21 2.75 5.05
CA ILE A 93 11.47 1.56 4.25
C ILE A 93 11.87 1.97 2.84
N HIS A 94 12.85 1.25 2.30
CA HIS A 94 13.14 1.25 0.88
C HIS A 94 12.67 -0.08 0.30
N PHE A 95 11.73 -0.02 -0.64
CA PHE A 95 11.28 -1.24 -1.31
C PHE A 95 12.24 -1.65 -2.42
N PRO A 96 12.31 -2.95 -2.77
CA PRO A 96 13.21 -3.43 -3.82
C PRO A 96 13.00 -2.76 -5.18
N TRP A 97 11.77 -2.31 -5.50
CA TRP A 97 11.45 -1.64 -6.76
C TRP A 97 11.81 -0.15 -6.78
N ASP A 98 12.06 0.47 -5.63
CA ASP A 98 12.56 1.85 -5.54
C ASP A 98 14.09 1.92 -5.62
N LEU A 99 14.76 0.77 -5.53
CA LEU A 99 16.21 0.64 -5.58
C LEU A 99 16.70 0.37 -7.00
N GLN A 100 17.80 1.01 -7.38
CA GLN A 100 18.49 0.74 -8.63
C GLN A 100 19.94 0.35 -8.34
N LEU A 101 20.42 -0.70 -9.02
CA LEU A 101 21.83 -1.07 -8.99
C LEU A 101 22.64 0.00 -9.71
N SER A 102 23.55 0.65 -8.97
CA SER A 102 24.52 1.59 -9.51
C SER A 102 25.93 1.17 -9.12
N TYR A 103 26.90 1.53 -9.96
CA TYR A 103 28.31 1.40 -9.61
C TYR A 103 28.64 2.35 -8.45
N ALA A 104 29.34 1.85 -7.45
CA ALA A 104 29.90 2.64 -6.37
C ALA A 104 31.42 2.71 -6.57
N GLU A 105 31.94 3.92 -6.75
CA GLU A 105 33.38 4.15 -6.89
C GLU A 105 34.14 3.72 -5.61
N PRO A 106 35.37 3.19 -5.72
CA PRO A 106 36.16 2.81 -4.57
C PRO A 106 36.50 4.01 -3.69
N MET A 107 36.25 3.90 -2.38
CA MET A 107 36.55 4.96 -1.40
C MET A 107 38.04 5.35 -1.34
N ALA A 108 38.94 4.52 -1.88
CA ALA A 108 40.38 4.75 -1.84
C ALA A 108 40.90 5.81 -2.83
N GLU A 109 40.06 6.27 -3.77
CA GLU A 109 40.45 7.28 -4.78
C GLU A 109 40.13 8.73 -4.36
N GLU A 110 39.50 8.95 -3.19
CA GLU A 110 39.20 10.30 -2.65
C GLU A 110 40.40 10.99 -1.93
N SER A 111 41.64 10.53 -2.16
CA SER A 111 42.86 11.04 -1.48
C SER A 111 43.67 12.05 -2.29
#